data_AF-A0A953AN55-F1
#
_entry.id   AF-A0A953AN55-F1
#
_cell.length_a   1.000
_cell.length_b   1.000
_cell.length_c   1.000
_cell.angle_alpha   90.00
_cell.angle_beta   90.00
_cell.angle_gamma   90.00
#
_symmetry.space_group_name_H-M   'P 1'
#
loop_
_entity.id
_entity.type
_entity.pdbx_description
1 polymer ?
#
loop_
_entity_poly.entity_id
_entity_poly.type
_entity_poly.pdbx_seq_one_letter_code
_entity_poly.pdbx_strand_id
1 'polypeptide(L)'
;MLVAHAAWSAPPPVLAAATLAALLFAQGWLRLRRRGRRDLASWRRAGLAATGLGVALAGLVTPIDTIGEDDLLSVHMLQHVLIGDLAVALLVAAARGPLVVFLLPAPALRPLSQSRAIRRTLGTLLAPRVAFCLWAANLAAWHVPALYDAALSHPLLHDLEHACWVVAGLLVWTLLVDPGGHRRLTVGGRIALAAALFAAGEVLTDVLVFSFDGLYPAYRGAYGISALTDQKLAGI
;
A
#
# COMPACT_ATOMS: atom_id res chain seq x y z
N MET A 1 -18.97 21.72 -17.55
CA MET A 1 -19.20 20.30 -17.24
C MET A 1 -18.29 19.51 -18.16
N LEU A 2 -17.02 19.38 -17.77
CA LEU A 2 -16.07 18.52 -18.49
C LEU A 2 -16.14 17.18 -17.79
N VAL A 3 -16.75 16.19 -18.44
CA VAL A 3 -16.58 14.79 -18.07
C VAL A 3 -15.10 14.50 -18.31
N ALA A 4 -14.30 14.38 -17.24
CA ALA A 4 -12.97 13.81 -17.35
C ALA A 4 -13.17 12.38 -17.86
N HIS A 5 -12.60 12.09 -19.04
CA HIS A 5 -12.77 10.78 -19.64
C HIS A 5 -12.01 9.79 -18.76
N ALA A 6 -12.62 8.64 -18.48
CA ALA A 6 -11.94 7.49 -17.87
C ALA A 6 -10.64 7.21 -18.63
N ALA A 7 -9.54 7.78 -18.16
CA ALA A 7 -8.29 7.85 -18.89
C ALA A 7 -7.28 6.92 -18.24
N TRP A 8 -6.48 6.29 -19.07
CA TRP A 8 -5.35 5.52 -18.62
C TRP A 8 -4.18 6.47 -18.44
N SER A 9 -3.58 6.47 -17.26
CA SER A 9 -2.37 7.23 -16.97
C SER A 9 -1.16 6.28 -17.05
N ALA A 10 -0.02 6.78 -17.49
CA ALA A 10 1.23 5.99 -17.54
C ALA A 10 2.37 6.70 -16.78
N PRO A 11 2.19 7.03 -15.49
CA PRO A 11 3.16 7.78 -14.72
C PRO A 11 4.52 7.07 -14.71
N PRO A 12 5.59 7.67 -15.27
CA PRO A 12 6.90 7.02 -15.36
C PRO A 12 7.45 6.52 -14.02
N PRO A 13 7.29 7.23 -12.87
CA PRO A 13 7.73 6.74 -11.57
C PRO A 13 7.03 5.45 -11.14
N VAL A 14 5.71 5.35 -11.35
CA VAL A 14 4.92 4.16 -11.02
C VAL A 14 5.34 2.97 -11.87
N LEU A 15 5.47 3.15 -13.18
CA LEU A 15 5.90 2.09 -14.09
C LEU A 15 7.33 1.63 -13.78
N ALA A 16 8.23 2.56 -13.46
CA ALA A 16 9.60 2.26 -13.05
C ALA A 16 9.62 1.46 -11.73
N ALA A 17 8.84 1.87 -10.72
CA ALA A 17 8.74 1.16 -9.44
C ALA A 17 8.16 -0.26 -9.60
N ALA A 18 7.06 -0.40 -10.37
CA ALA A 18 6.45 -1.69 -10.65
C ALA A 18 7.38 -2.61 -11.43
N THR A 19 8.09 -2.07 -12.44
CA THR A 19 9.08 -2.82 -13.22
C THR A 19 10.25 -3.27 -12.34
N LEU A 20 10.78 -2.37 -11.49
CA LEU A 20 11.84 -2.71 -10.57
C LEU A 20 11.40 -3.81 -9.59
N ALA A 21 10.22 -3.70 -9.00
CA ALA A 21 9.66 -4.72 -8.11
C ALA A 21 9.50 -6.08 -8.82
N ALA A 22 8.99 -6.08 -10.06
CA ALA A 22 8.87 -7.28 -10.89
C ALA A 22 10.23 -7.92 -11.17
N LEU A 23 11.24 -7.12 -11.53
CA LEU A 23 12.59 -7.59 -11.83
C LEU A 23 13.28 -8.17 -10.59
N LEU A 24 13.18 -7.50 -9.44
CA LEU A 24 13.73 -8.00 -8.17
C LEU A 24 13.07 -9.32 -7.76
N PHE A 25 11.74 -9.41 -7.86
CA PHE A 25 11.01 -10.64 -7.58
C PHE A 25 11.39 -11.77 -8.54
N ALA A 26 11.35 -11.52 -9.86
CA ALA A 26 11.68 -12.50 -10.88
C ALA A 26 13.11 -12.98 -10.73
N GLN A 27 14.06 -12.08 -10.44
CA GLN A 27 15.43 -12.44 -10.15
C GLN A 27 15.52 -13.38 -8.94
N GLY A 28 14.86 -13.06 -7.82
CA GLY A 28 14.91 -13.90 -6.62
C GLY A 28 14.32 -15.28 -6.85
N TRP A 29 13.16 -15.30 -7.50
CA TRP A 29 12.43 -16.50 -7.88
C TRP A 29 13.24 -17.39 -8.83
N LEU A 30 13.82 -16.83 -9.90
CA LEU A 30 14.65 -17.58 -10.86
C LEU A 30 15.92 -18.12 -10.20
N ARG A 31 16.59 -17.36 -9.33
CA ARG A 31 17.80 -17.84 -8.63
C ARG A 31 17.50 -19.03 -7.72
N LEU A 32 16.40 -18.99 -6.97
CA LEU A 32 15.98 -20.13 -6.14
C LEU A 32 15.66 -21.37 -6.99
N ARG A 33 14.94 -21.20 -8.11
CA ARG A 33 14.64 -22.32 -9.02
C ARG A 33 15.90 -22.90 -9.66
N ARG A 34 16.87 -22.06 -10.06
CA ARG A 34 18.18 -22.51 -10.58
C ARG A 34 19.00 -23.29 -9.54
N ARG A 35 18.80 -23.02 -8.25
CA ARG A 35 19.39 -23.79 -7.14
C ARG A 35 18.59 -25.04 -6.77
N GLY A 36 17.62 -25.46 -7.59
CA GLY A 36 16.77 -26.62 -7.33
C GLY A 36 15.69 -26.40 -6.25
N ARG A 37 15.57 -25.19 -5.69
CA ARG A 37 14.64 -24.87 -4.59
C ARG A 37 13.27 -24.40 -5.08
N ARG A 38 12.61 -25.23 -5.89
CA ARG A 38 11.27 -24.95 -6.43
C ARG A 38 10.20 -24.90 -5.34
N ASP A 39 10.42 -25.57 -4.21
CA ASP A 39 9.61 -25.49 -2.99
C ASP A 39 9.52 -24.05 -2.46
N LEU A 40 10.62 -23.30 -2.54
CA LEU A 40 10.72 -21.91 -2.06
C LEU A 40 10.32 -20.87 -3.12
N ALA A 41 10.23 -21.29 -4.39
CA ALA A 41 9.93 -20.44 -5.55
C ALA A 41 8.86 -21.10 -6.43
N SER A 42 7.70 -21.38 -5.83
CA SER A 42 6.56 -21.98 -6.53
C SER A 42 5.88 -20.99 -7.47
N TRP A 43 5.15 -21.51 -8.45
CA TRP A 43 4.32 -20.69 -9.34
C TRP A 43 3.20 -19.95 -8.60
N ARG A 44 2.71 -20.49 -7.47
CA ARG A 44 1.77 -19.78 -6.59
C ARG A 44 2.34 -18.45 -6.11
N ARG A 45 3.63 -18.40 -5.77
CA ARG A 45 4.29 -17.14 -5.35
C ARG A 45 4.43 -16.16 -6.50
N ALA A 46 4.73 -16.64 -7.70
CA ALA A 46 4.75 -15.82 -8.89
C ALA A 46 3.36 -15.26 -9.22
N GLY A 47 2.31 -16.07 -9.07
CA GLY A 47 0.92 -15.63 -9.16
C GLY A 47 0.60 -14.52 -8.16
N LEU A 48 0.93 -14.70 -6.87
CA LEU A 48 0.73 -13.67 -5.84
C LEU A 48 1.48 -12.37 -6.17
N ALA A 49 2.73 -12.44 -6.62
CA ALA A 49 3.49 -11.26 -7.00
C ALA A 49 2.90 -10.55 -8.22
N ALA A 50 2.51 -11.31 -9.25
CA ALA A 50 1.88 -10.77 -10.45
C ALA A 50 0.52 -10.12 -10.12
N THR A 51 -0.30 -10.77 -9.28
CA THR A 51 -1.56 -10.19 -8.82
C THR A 51 -1.33 -8.95 -7.97
N GLY A 52 -0.37 -8.96 -7.03
CA GLY A 52 -0.05 -7.77 -6.22
C GLY A 52 0.40 -6.58 -7.06
N LEU A 53 1.28 -6.81 -8.04
CA LEU A 53 1.68 -5.76 -9.01
C LEU A 53 0.50 -5.31 -9.88
N GLY A 54 -0.32 -6.25 -10.35
CA GLY A 54 -1.51 -5.96 -11.13
C GLY A 54 -2.52 -5.11 -10.37
N VAL A 55 -2.71 -5.36 -9.08
CA VAL A 55 -3.58 -4.57 -8.19
C VAL A 55 -3.01 -3.16 -7.99
N ALA A 56 -1.70 -3.02 -7.75
CA ALA A 56 -1.08 -1.71 -7.63
C ALA A 56 -1.22 -0.88 -8.91
N LEU A 57 -0.96 -1.50 -10.08
CA LEU A 57 -1.14 -0.87 -11.38
C LEU A 57 -2.62 -0.58 -11.67
N ALA A 58 -3.55 -1.43 -11.23
CA ALA A 58 -4.97 -1.17 -11.37
C ALA A 58 -5.35 0.15 -10.68
N GLY A 59 -4.86 0.37 -9.45
CA GLY A 59 -5.09 1.63 -8.74
C GLY A 59 -4.46 2.85 -9.42
N LEU A 60 -3.25 2.74 -9.98
CA LEU A 60 -2.43 3.89 -10.37
C LEU A 60 -2.31 4.18 -11.88
N VAL A 61 -2.87 3.32 -12.74
CA VAL A 61 -2.70 3.40 -14.21
C VAL A 61 -4.06 3.34 -14.92
N THR A 62 -5.07 2.77 -14.27
CA THR A 62 -6.42 2.66 -14.84
C THR A 62 -7.26 3.88 -14.44
N PRO A 63 -8.47 4.03 -15.00
CA PRO A 63 -9.37 5.12 -14.62
C PRO A 63 -9.75 5.20 -13.13
N ILE A 64 -9.41 4.21 -12.30
CA ILE A 64 -9.50 4.32 -10.83
C ILE A 64 -8.75 5.57 -10.34
N ASP A 65 -7.58 5.85 -10.93
CA ASP A 65 -6.75 7.02 -10.61
C ASP A 65 -7.51 8.31 -10.90
N THR A 66 -7.91 8.53 -12.15
CA THR A 66 -8.58 9.77 -12.55
C THR A 66 -9.96 9.94 -11.92
N ILE A 67 -10.73 8.86 -11.78
CA ILE A 67 -12.05 8.93 -11.13
C ILE A 67 -11.90 9.20 -9.63
N GLY A 68 -10.86 8.61 -9.00
CA GLY A 68 -10.54 8.87 -7.60
C GLY A 68 -10.08 10.30 -7.36
N GLU A 69 -9.26 10.87 -8.24
CA GLU A 69 -8.75 12.25 -8.09
C GLU A 69 -9.83 13.30 -8.37
N ASP A 70 -10.62 13.13 -9.43
CA ASP A 70 -11.47 14.20 -9.96
C ASP A 70 -12.95 14.09 -9.58
N ASP A 71 -13.46 12.87 -9.38
CA ASP A 71 -14.91 12.62 -9.39
C ASP A 71 -15.46 12.09 -8.05
N LEU A 72 -14.87 11.03 -7.49
CA LEU A 72 -15.43 10.26 -6.38
C LEU A 72 -14.38 9.91 -5.31
N LEU A 73 -14.63 10.38 -4.08
CA LEU A 73 -13.88 10.06 -2.88
C LEU A 73 -13.89 8.56 -2.59
N SER A 74 -15.00 7.85 -2.83
CA SER A 74 -15.06 6.40 -2.63
C SER A 74 -14.10 5.63 -3.54
N VAL A 75 -13.91 6.11 -4.78
CA VAL A 75 -12.94 5.52 -5.73
C VAL A 75 -11.52 5.88 -5.32
N HIS A 76 -11.30 7.08 -4.78
CA HIS A 76 -10.02 7.46 -4.18
C HIS A 76 -9.66 6.57 -2.98
N MET A 77 -10.60 6.32 -2.07
CA MET A 77 -10.39 5.42 -0.94
C MET A 77 -10.11 3.99 -1.41
N LEU A 78 -10.85 3.51 -2.42
CA LEU A 78 -10.56 2.24 -3.07
C LEU A 78 -9.11 2.22 -3.58
N GLN A 79 -8.65 3.28 -4.24
CA GLN A 79 -7.27 3.39 -4.73
C GLN A 79 -6.26 3.22 -3.58
N HIS A 80 -6.42 3.94 -2.47
CA HIS A 80 -5.56 3.83 -1.29
C HIS A 80 -5.56 2.41 -0.71
N VAL A 81 -6.71 1.75 -0.62
CA VAL A 81 -6.83 0.35 -0.17
C VAL A 81 -6.14 -0.63 -1.13
N LEU A 82 -6.29 -0.44 -2.45
CA LEU A 82 -5.64 -1.29 -3.45
C LEU A 82 -4.12 -1.20 -3.34
N ILE A 83 -3.56 0.01 -3.26
CA ILE A 83 -2.10 0.24 -3.30
C ILE A 83 -1.44 0.04 -1.93
N GLY A 84 -2.08 0.48 -0.85
CA GLY A 84 -1.52 0.48 0.50
C GLY A 84 -1.71 -0.85 1.22
N ASP A 85 -2.83 -1.54 0.96
CA ASP A 85 -3.17 -2.78 1.65
C ASP A 85 -3.10 -4.00 0.74
N LEU A 86 -4.01 -4.15 -0.23
CA LEU A 86 -4.17 -5.41 -0.96
C LEU A 86 -2.91 -5.75 -1.79
N ALA A 87 -2.39 -4.80 -2.57
CA ALA A 87 -1.17 -5.01 -3.36
C ALA A 87 0.01 -5.37 -2.46
N VAL A 88 0.22 -4.60 -1.39
CA VAL A 88 1.32 -4.79 -0.46
C VAL A 88 1.23 -6.14 0.26
N ALA A 89 0.05 -6.51 0.77
CA ALA A 89 -0.19 -7.79 1.41
C ALA A 89 0.18 -8.97 0.50
N LEU A 90 -0.26 -8.92 -0.77
CA LEU A 90 0.04 -9.93 -1.78
C LEU A 90 1.54 -10.01 -2.09
N LEU A 91 2.22 -8.87 -2.25
CA LEU A 91 3.65 -8.80 -2.51
C LEU A 91 4.48 -9.33 -1.34
N VAL A 92 4.15 -8.94 -0.12
CA VAL A 92 4.81 -9.42 1.11
C VAL A 92 4.58 -10.93 1.27
N ALA A 93 3.36 -11.41 1.02
CA ALA A 93 3.04 -12.84 1.05
C ALA A 93 3.80 -13.64 -0.02
N ALA A 94 3.93 -13.10 -1.24
CA ALA A 94 4.69 -13.71 -2.33
C ALA A 94 6.16 -13.89 -1.94
N ALA A 95 6.73 -12.91 -1.22
CA ALA A 95 8.13 -12.89 -0.82
C ALA A 95 8.47 -13.78 0.41
N ARG A 96 7.49 -14.43 1.04
CA ARG A 96 7.69 -15.14 2.33
C ARG A 96 8.78 -16.22 2.32
N GLY A 97 9.44 -16.42 3.45
CA GLY A 97 10.51 -17.39 3.65
C GLY A 97 11.83 -16.92 3.04
N PRO A 98 12.69 -17.84 2.59
CA PRO A 98 14.01 -17.47 2.09
C PRO A 98 13.98 -16.52 0.89
N LEU A 99 12.88 -16.48 0.12
CA LEU A 99 12.73 -15.66 -1.08
C LEU A 99 12.96 -14.16 -0.81
N VAL A 100 12.53 -13.64 0.34
CA VAL A 100 12.72 -12.22 0.69
C VAL A 100 14.20 -11.80 0.66
N VAL A 101 15.11 -12.70 1.02
CA VAL A 101 16.55 -12.47 1.03
C VAL A 101 17.14 -12.54 -0.39
N PHE A 102 16.46 -13.22 -1.32
CA PHE A 102 16.88 -13.34 -2.71
C PHE A 102 16.34 -12.22 -3.62
N LEU A 103 15.45 -11.35 -3.12
CA LEU A 103 14.92 -10.23 -3.89
C LEU A 103 16.02 -9.28 -4.34
N LEU A 104 16.97 -8.98 -3.43
CA LEU A 104 18.12 -8.15 -3.76
C LEU A 104 19.31 -9.00 -4.23
N PRO A 105 20.09 -8.52 -5.21
CA PRO A 105 21.32 -9.17 -5.60
C PRO A 105 22.37 -9.11 -4.50
N ALA A 106 23.19 -10.16 -4.38
CA ALA A 106 24.19 -10.28 -3.31
C ALA A 106 25.12 -9.05 -3.16
N PRO A 107 25.59 -8.39 -4.24
CA PRO A 107 26.36 -7.15 -4.13
C PRO A 107 25.61 -5.99 -3.49
N ALA A 108 24.29 -5.91 -3.66
CA ALA A 108 23.45 -4.90 -3.02
C ALA A 108 23.07 -5.31 -1.59
N LEU A 109 22.73 -6.58 -1.37
CA LEU A 109 22.29 -7.07 -0.06
C LEU A 109 23.42 -7.06 0.99
N ARG A 110 24.66 -7.37 0.61
CA ARG A 110 25.80 -7.45 1.52
C ARG A 110 26.08 -6.12 2.26
N PRO A 111 26.29 -4.97 1.58
CA PRO A 111 26.51 -3.70 2.28
C PRO A 111 25.30 -3.27 3.11
N LEU A 112 24.07 -3.50 2.61
CA LEU A 112 22.84 -3.16 3.34
C LEU A 112 22.70 -3.97 4.63
N SER A 113 22.96 -5.28 4.56
CA SER A 113 22.88 -6.17 5.73
C SER A 113 24.01 -5.95 6.73
N GLN A 114 25.18 -5.46 6.29
CA GLN A 114 26.30 -5.11 7.15
C GLN A 114 26.17 -3.71 7.79
N SER A 115 25.40 -2.81 7.18
CA SER A 115 25.15 -1.47 7.73
C SER A 115 24.38 -1.53 9.06
N ARG A 116 25.04 -1.10 10.13
CA ARG A 116 24.42 -0.99 11.47
C ARG A 116 23.30 0.03 11.49
N ALA A 117 23.43 1.11 10.72
CA ALA A 117 22.40 2.14 10.59
C ALA A 117 21.12 1.54 10.00
N ILE A 118 21.21 0.87 8.86
CA ILE A 118 20.06 0.25 8.19
C ILE A 118 19.39 -0.79 9.08
N ARG A 119 20.17 -1.68 9.71
CA ARG A 119 19.61 -2.67 10.65
C ARG A 119 18.87 -2.03 11.83
N ARG A 120 19.42 -0.95 12.40
CA ARG A 120 18.78 -0.19 13.50
C ARG A 120 17.51 0.50 13.03
N THR A 121 17.55 1.17 11.88
CA THR A 121 16.39 1.86 11.30
C THR A 121 15.27 0.87 11.01
N LEU A 122 15.53 -0.21 10.26
CA LEU A 122 14.54 -1.25 9.99
C LEU A 122 14.07 -1.94 11.28
N GLY A 123 14.96 -2.17 12.24
CA GLY A 123 14.59 -2.73 13.54
C GLY A 123 13.64 -1.84 14.34
N THR A 124 13.78 -0.52 14.22
CA THR A 124 12.93 0.49 14.86
C THR A 124 11.61 0.62 14.12
N LEU A 125 11.64 0.78 12.79
CA LEU A 125 10.44 0.90 11.97
C LEU A 125 9.56 -0.36 12.04
N LEU A 126 10.17 -1.54 12.11
CA LEU A 126 9.48 -2.83 12.31
C LEU A 126 9.35 -3.22 13.79
N ALA A 127 9.44 -2.27 14.72
CA ALA A 127 8.93 -2.48 16.06
C ALA A 127 7.40 -2.34 16.01
N PRO A 128 6.60 -3.29 16.56
CA PRO A 128 5.15 -3.30 16.37
C PRO A 128 4.45 -1.98 16.73
N ARG A 129 4.85 -1.35 17.84
CA ARG A 129 4.31 -0.06 18.27
C ARG A 129 4.65 1.07 17.29
N VAL A 130 5.88 1.10 16.78
CA VAL A 130 6.33 2.14 15.84
C VAL A 130 5.62 1.99 14.50
N ALA A 131 5.56 0.77 13.95
CA ALA A 131 4.84 0.49 12.71
C ALA A 131 3.37 0.88 12.81
N PHE A 132 2.70 0.50 13.92
CA PHE A 132 1.32 0.89 14.18
C PHE A 132 1.15 2.41 14.28
N CYS A 133 1.99 3.11 15.07
CA CYS A 133 1.90 4.56 15.20
C CYS A 133 2.15 5.29 13.89
N LEU A 134 3.11 4.84 13.07
CA LEU A 134 3.38 5.41 11.76
C LEU A 134 2.20 5.20 10.80
N TRP A 135 1.60 4.01 10.80
CA TRP A 135 0.42 3.72 10.00
C TRP A 135 -0.81 4.54 10.46
N ALA A 136 -1.05 4.63 11.76
CA ALA A 136 -2.18 5.40 12.29
C ALA A 136 -1.99 6.92 12.07
N ALA A 137 -0.75 7.42 12.20
CA ALA A 137 -0.44 8.80 11.86
C ALA A 137 -0.60 9.07 10.37
N ASN A 138 -0.23 8.12 9.50
CA ASN A 138 -0.48 8.21 8.07
C ASN A 138 -1.97 8.33 7.76
N LEU A 139 -2.76 7.41 8.31
CA LEU A 139 -4.22 7.41 8.19
C LEU A 139 -4.79 8.76 8.64
N ALA A 140 -4.44 9.23 9.83
CA ALA A 140 -4.96 10.48 10.37
C ALA A 140 -4.54 11.71 9.54
N ALA A 141 -3.26 11.79 9.13
CA ALA A 141 -2.73 12.96 8.44
C ALA A 141 -3.38 13.16 7.08
N TRP A 142 -3.44 12.11 6.25
CA TRP A 142 -3.99 12.20 4.90
C TRP A 142 -5.50 12.42 4.88
N HIS A 143 -6.22 12.05 5.95
CA HIS A 143 -7.65 12.33 6.10
C HIS A 143 -7.97 13.69 6.74
N VAL A 144 -6.97 14.55 6.98
CA VAL A 144 -7.21 15.96 7.30
C VAL A 144 -7.65 16.69 6.02
N PRO A 145 -8.85 17.30 5.96
CA PRO A 145 -9.37 17.90 4.73
C PRO A 145 -8.40 18.88 4.04
N ALA A 146 -7.70 19.71 4.81
CA ALA A 146 -6.74 20.66 4.26
C ALA A 146 -5.53 19.98 3.60
N LEU A 147 -5.05 18.85 4.14
CA LEU A 147 -3.96 18.09 3.53
C LEU A 147 -4.46 17.29 2.33
N TYR A 148 -5.67 16.75 2.44
CA TYR A 148 -6.34 16.01 1.39
C TYR A 148 -6.54 16.87 0.12
N ASP A 149 -7.16 18.04 0.26
CA ASP A 149 -7.35 18.98 -0.85
C ASP A 149 -6.00 19.45 -1.42
N ALA A 150 -4.99 19.63 -0.56
CA ALA A 150 -3.65 19.98 -1.00
C ALA A 150 -3.01 18.87 -1.84
N ALA A 151 -3.17 17.60 -1.46
CA ALA A 151 -2.68 16.45 -2.21
C ALA A 151 -3.30 16.42 -3.62
N LEU A 152 -4.62 16.54 -3.72
CA LEU A 152 -5.32 16.61 -5.01
C LEU A 152 -4.87 17.77 -5.90
N SER A 153 -4.53 18.93 -5.30
CA SER A 153 -4.10 20.11 -6.07
C SER A 153 -2.63 20.08 -6.51
N HIS A 154 -1.80 19.22 -5.92
CA HIS A 154 -0.35 19.20 -6.11
C HIS A 154 0.17 17.78 -6.44
N PRO A 155 0.52 17.50 -7.71
CA PRO A 155 0.91 16.15 -8.13
C PRO A 155 2.03 15.51 -7.31
N LEU A 156 3.04 16.29 -6.90
CA LEU A 156 4.13 15.78 -6.07
C LEU A 156 3.69 15.43 -4.65
N LEU A 157 2.70 16.14 -4.11
CA LEU A 157 2.14 15.84 -2.79
C LEU A 157 1.23 14.61 -2.86
N HIS A 158 0.48 14.45 -3.96
CA HIS A 158 -0.27 13.23 -4.25
C HIS A 158 0.64 12.00 -4.39
N ASP A 159 1.72 12.10 -5.17
CA ASP A 159 2.72 11.04 -5.28
C ASP A 159 3.34 10.69 -3.92
N LEU A 160 3.55 11.69 -3.06
CA LEU A 160 4.03 11.49 -1.69
C LEU A 160 3.00 10.75 -0.83
N GLU A 161 1.72 11.12 -0.92
CA GLU A 161 0.63 10.42 -0.26
C GLU A 161 0.58 8.93 -0.65
N HIS A 162 0.60 8.64 -1.95
CA HIS A 162 0.67 7.27 -2.45
C HIS A 162 1.89 6.50 -1.92
N ALA A 163 3.06 7.14 -1.92
CA ALA A 163 4.27 6.53 -1.36
C ALA A 163 4.14 6.26 0.15
N CYS A 164 3.52 7.18 0.88
CA CYS A 164 3.24 7.05 2.30
C CYS A 164 2.28 5.87 2.60
N TRP A 165 1.22 5.69 1.81
CA TRP A 165 0.34 4.52 1.89
C TRP A 165 1.07 3.20 1.66
N VAL A 166 1.88 3.12 0.60
CA VAL A 166 2.67 1.92 0.29
C VAL A 166 3.67 1.63 1.42
N VAL A 167 4.36 2.64 1.95
CA VAL A 167 5.33 2.47 3.05
C VAL A 167 4.64 2.05 4.34
N ALA A 168 3.55 2.71 4.74
CA ALA A 168 2.79 2.38 5.94
C ALA A 168 2.26 0.94 5.87
N GLY A 169 1.67 0.58 4.72
CA GLY A 169 1.24 -0.79 4.42
C GLY A 169 2.38 -1.79 4.54
N LEU A 170 3.55 -1.50 3.95
CA LEU A 170 4.71 -2.40 3.99
C LEU A 170 5.16 -2.67 5.42
N LEU A 171 5.14 -1.66 6.30
CA LEU A 171 5.50 -1.83 7.71
C LEU A 171 4.55 -2.80 8.42
N VAL A 172 3.24 -2.59 8.31
CA VAL A 172 2.25 -3.39 9.03
C VAL A 172 2.11 -4.80 8.44
N TRP A 173 2.05 -4.94 7.12
CA TRP A 173 1.95 -6.25 6.46
C TRP A 173 3.22 -7.09 6.62
N THR A 174 4.40 -6.46 6.71
CA THR A 174 5.63 -7.18 7.07
C THR A 174 5.54 -7.80 8.46
N LEU A 175 4.89 -7.15 9.42
CA LEU A 175 4.70 -7.69 10.78
C LEU A 175 3.61 -8.76 10.84
N LEU A 176 2.51 -8.58 10.11
CA LEU A 176 1.39 -9.52 10.06
C LEU A 176 1.79 -10.83 9.34
N VAL A 177 2.43 -10.71 8.18
CA VAL A 177 2.87 -11.87 7.38
C VAL A 177 4.15 -12.48 7.95
N ASP A 178 5.09 -11.64 8.39
CA ASP A 178 6.46 -12.01 8.79
C ASP A 178 7.19 -12.77 7.67
N PRO A 179 7.45 -12.12 6.51
CA PRO A 179 8.05 -12.78 5.36
C PRO A 179 9.43 -13.34 5.68
N GLY A 180 10.24 -12.68 6.51
CA GLY A 180 11.57 -13.15 6.90
C GLY A 180 11.58 -14.23 7.99
N GLY A 181 10.43 -14.52 8.61
CA GLY A 181 10.35 -15.46 9.75
C GLY A 181 11.10 -14.96 10.99
N HIS A 182 11.17 -13.65 11.19
CA HIS A 182 11.84 -13.02 12.32
C HIS A 182 11.07 -13.21 13.63
N ARG A 183 9.81 -13.66 13.57
CA ARG A 183 8.95 -13.94 14.73
C ARG A 183 8.84 -12.75 15.70
N ARG A 184 8.79 -11.53 15.15
CA ARG A 184 8.65 -10.29 15.93
C ARG A 184 7.34 -10.22 16.70
N LEU A 185 6.32 -10.93 16.23
CA LEU A 185 5.02 -11.06 16.88
C LEU A 185 4.65 -12.55 16.98
N THR A 186 4.07 -12.91 18.14
CA THR A 186 3.34 -14.17 18.31
C THR A 186 2.07 -14.16 17.44
N VAL A 187 1.39 -15.29 17.30
CA VAL A 187 0.09 -15.34 16.60
C VAL A 187 -0.91 -14.38 17.25
N GLY A 188 -1.02 -14.40 18.58
CA GLY A 188 -1.85 -13.46 19.33
C GLY A 188 -1.43 -12.00 19.12
N GLY A 189 -0.14 -11.71 19.03
CA GLY A 189 0.37 -10.36 18.73
C GLY A 189 0.00 -9.88 17.32
N ARG A 190 -0.03 -10.76 16.32
CA ARG A 190 -0.50 -10.43 14.97
C ARG A 190 -2.00 -10.15 14.96
N ILE A 191 -2.79 -10.96 15.67
CA ILE A 191 -4.23 -10.75 15.83
C ILE A 191 -4.49 -9.41 16.53
N ALA A 192 -3.79 -9.12 17.62
CA ALA A 192 -3.91 -7.85 18.33
C ALA A 192 -3.51 -6.65 17.47
N LEU A 193 -2.43 -6.76 16.68
CA LEU A 193 -2.05 -5.72 15.73
C LEU A 193 -3.13 -5.51 14.67
N ALA A 194 -3.63 -6.59 14.05
CA ALA A 194 -4.70 -6.50 13.05
C ALA A 194 -5.98 -5.88 13.63
N ALA A 195 -6.38 -6.27 14.84
CA ALA A 195 -7.51 -5.70 15.54
C ALA A 195 -7.30 -4.21 15.86
N ALA A 196 -6.09 -3.80 16.22
CA ALA A 196 -5.77 -2.39 16.47
C ALA A 196 -5.80 -1.55 15.19
N LEU A 197 -5.29 -2.08 14.07
CA LEU A 197 -5.39 -1.42 12.75
C LEU A 197 -6.86 -1.25 12.36
N PHE A 198 -7.66 -2.32 12.48
CA PHE A 198 -9.09 -2.29 12.21
C PHE A 198 -9.80 -1.26 13.09
N ALA A 199 -9.57 -1.27 14.40
CA ALA A 199 -10.20 -0.33 15.32
C ALA A 199 -9.81 1.14 15.04
N ALA A 200 -8.56 1.41 14.62
CA ALA A 200 -8.14 2.75 14.25
C ALA A 200 -8.70 3.20 12.89
N GLY A 201 -8.86 2.27 11.94
CA GLY A 201 -9.59 2.50 10.69
C GLY A 201 -11.07 2.82 10.94
N GLU A 202 -11.71 2.09 11.86
CA GLU A 202 -13.11 2.29 12.22
C GLU A 202 -13.39 3.71 12.71
N VAL A 203 -12.46 4.34 13.43
CA VAL A 203 -12.60 5.74 13.86
C VAL A 203 -12.76 6.67 12.65
N LEU A 204 -12.01 6.44 11.58
CA LEU A 204 -12.16 7.20 10.34
C LEU A 204 -13.49 6.87 9.65
N THR A 205 -13.84 5.58 9.53
CA THR A 205 -15.13 5.13 8.99
C THR A 205 -16.30 5.83 9.68
N ASP A 206 -16.29 5.86 11.02
CA ASP A 206 -17.32 6.55 11.80
C ASP A 206 -17.42 8.03 11.44
N VAL A 207 -16.28 8.72 11.33
CA VAL A 207 -16.24 10.14 10.93
C VAL A 207 -16.83 10.34 9.53
N LEU A 208 -16.48 9.49 8.56
CA LEU A 208 -16.96 9.63 7.18
C LEU A 208 -18.46 9.31 7.05
N VAL A 209 -18.91 8.23 7.69
CA VAL A 209 -20.28 7.70 7.59
C VAL A 209 -21.30 8.53 8.37
N PHE A 210 -20.93 8.98 9.58
CA PHE A 210 -21.84 9.69 10.48
C PHE A 210 -21.78 11.22 10.36
N SER A 211 -20.92 11.76 9.48
CA SER A 211 -20.96 13.19 9.14
C SER A 211 -22.23 13.55 8.37
N PHE A 212 -22.77 14.74 8.67
CA PHE A 212 -23.94 15.31 7.99
C PHE A 212 -23.58 16.24 6.84
N ASP A 213 -22.34 16.74 6.84
CA ASP A 213 -21.79 17.62 5.81
C ASP A 213 -20.65 16.92 5.06
N GLY A 214 -20.41 17.34 3.82
CA GLY A 214 -19.25 16.91 3.06
C GLY A 214 -17.96 17.51 3.64
N LEU A 215 -17.06 16.66 4.12
CA LEU A 215 -15.79 17.03 4.73
C LEU A 215 -14.72 17.43 3.70
N TYR A 216 -14.89 16.99 2.44
CA TYR A 216 -13.91 17.16 1.36
C TYR A 216 -14.52 17.99 0.22
N PRO A 217 -14.33 19.33 0.21
CA PRO A 217 -14.92 20.23 -0.79
C PRO A 217 -14.48 19.96 -2.24
N ALA A 218 -13.37 19.25 -2.43
CA ALA A 218 -12.92 18.80 -3.75
C ALA A 218 -13.99 17.97 -4.47
N TYR A 219 -14.72 17.11 -3.74
CA TYR A 219 -15.75 16.25 -4.31
C TYR A 219 -17.13 16.92 -4.27
N ARG A 220 -17.71 17.12 -5.45
CA ARG A 220 -19.04 17.75 -5.61
C ARG A 220 -20.15 16.76 -5.96
N GLY A 221 -19.81 15.49 -6.09
CA GLY A 221 -20.68 14.42 -6.57
C GLY A 221 -20.57 14.24 -8.08
N ALA A 222 -20.60 12.99 -8.51
CA ALA A 222 -20.45 12.56 -9.90
C ALA A 222 -21.28 11.30 -10.17
N TYR A 223 -21.56 10.98 -11.43
CA TYR A 223 -22.27 9.76 -11.85
C TYR A 223 -23.63 9.53 -11.16
N GLY A 224 -24.33 10.60 -10.76
CA GLY A 224 -25.61 10.52 -10.05
C GLY A 224 -25.48 10.26 -8.54
N ILE A 225 -24.27 10.24 -8.00
CA ILE A 225 -23.96 10.11 -6.58
C ILE A 225 -23.67 11.50 -6.02
N SER A 226 -24.34 11.89 -4.93
CA SER A 226 -24.05 13.16 -4.24
C SER A 226 -22.75 13.07 -3.45
N ALA A 227 -22.07 14.20 -3.23
CA ALA A 227 -20.83 14.25 -2.44
C ALA A 227 -20.97 13.60 -1.05
N LEU A 228 -22.11 13.83 -0.36
CA LEU A 228 -22.36 13.23 0.95
C LEU A 228 -22.53 11.71 0.86
N THR A 229 -23.25 11.20 -0.15
CA THR A 229 -23.41 9.75 -0.32
C THR A 229 -22.09 9.09 -0.69
N ASP A 230 -21.32 9.72 -1.57
CA ASP A 230 -19.98 9.26 -1.96
C ASP A 230 -19.02 9.20 -0.76
N GLN A 231 -19.02 10.22 0.11
CA GLN A 231 -18.24 10.20 1.35
C GLN A 231 -18.65 9.05 2.28
N LYS A 232 -19.94 8.76 2.40
CA LYS A 232 -20.40 7.62 3.21
C LYS A 232 -19.96 6.29 2.62
N LEU A 233 -19.99 6.16 1.29
CA LEU A 233 -19.44 4.98 0.61
C LEU A 233 -17.94 4.84 0.80
N ALA A 234 -17.21 5.96 0.85
CA ALA A 234 -15.78 5.98 1.10
C ALA A 234 -15.38 5.45 2.50
N GLY A 235 -16.30 5.47 3.46
CA GLY A 235 -16.10 4.90 4.79
C GLY A 235 -16.43 3.41 4.93
N ILE A 236 -16.99 2.76 3.89
CA ILE A 236 -17.45 1.36 3.91
C ILE A 236 -16.43 0.47 3.19
#